data_AF-A0A849QJF6-F1
#
_entry.id   AF-A0A849QJF6-F1
#
_cell.length_a   1.000
_cell.length_b   1.000
_cell.length_c   1.000
_cell.angle_alpha   90.00
_cell.angle_beta   90.00
_cell.angle_gamma   90.00
#
_symmetry.space_group_name_H-M   'P 1'
#
loop_
_entity.id
_entity.type
_entity.pdbx_description
1 polymer ?
#
loop_
_entity_poly.entity_id
_entity_poly.type
_entity_poly.pdbx_seq_one_letter_code
_entity_poly.pdbx_strand_id
1 'polypeptide(L)'
;MSVLSELFGNCPQMKIIETFAENYNDKLYAADIVRMTDVHKATVHSHLNKLLSEGLIVKKEKIGNIQLYQLNFDNPKAKMILMLESYIVSERLEKLILEDAENETDVATSKISISESVASNTSEQVNAL
;
A
#
# COMPACT_ATOMS: atom_id res chain seq x y z
N MET A 1 0.99 -0.12 1.80
CA MET A 1 0.76 1.32 1.53
C MET A 1 -0.46 1.66 2.33
N SER A 2 -0.39 2.59 3.28
CA SER A 2 -1.45 2.75 4.29
C SER A 2 -2.66 3.56 3.78
N VAL A 3 -3.39 3.01 2.80
CA VAL A 3 -4.51 3.67 2.13
C VAL A 3 -5.72 3.91 3.03
N LEU A 4 -6.04 2.98 3.93
CA LEU A 4 -7.20 3.10 4.82
C LEU A 4 -6.90 4.07 5.97
N SER A 5 -5.70 4.02 6.55
CA SER A 5 -5.29 4.97 7.59
C SER A 5 -5.20 6.40 7.06
N GLU A 6 -4.84 6.59 5.78
CA GLU A 6 -4.88 7.90 5.12
C GLU A 6 -6.32 8.45 4.99
N LEU A 7 -7.29 7.60 4.64
CA LEU A 7 -8.67 8.03 4.39
C LEU A 7 -9.52 8.18 5.65
N PHE A 8 -9.40 7.23 6.58
CA PHE A 8 -10.27 7.14 7.76
C PHE A 8 -9.58 7.60 9.05
N GLY A 9 -8.32 8.00 8.94
CA GLY A 9 -7.52 8.55 10.03
C GLY A 9 -6.53 7.55 10.63
N ASN A 10 -5.38 8.09 11.02
CA ASN A 10 -4.23 7.33 11.51
C ASN A 10 -4.36 6.92 12.99
N CYS A 11 -5.47 6.26 13.35
CA CYS A 11 -5.75 5.80 14.70
C CYS A 11 -5.33 4.33 14.91
N PRO A 12 -5.08 3.90 16.17
CA PRO A 12 -4.64 2.53 16.46
C PRO A 12 -5.56 1.44 15.90
N GLN A 13 -6.88 1.65 15.97
CA GLN A 13 -7.84 0.68 15.42
C GLN A 13 -7.68 0.53 13.91
N MET A 14 -7.54 1.64 13.18
CA MET A 14 -7.44 1.64 11.72
C MET A 14 -6.14 0.98 11.26
N LYS A 15 -5.01 1.34 11.87
CA LYS A 15 -3.70 0.72 11.60
C LYS A 15 -3.73 -0.80 11.76
N ILE A 16 -4.35 -1.30 12.83
CA ILE A 16 -4.44 -2.74 13.10
C ILE A 16 -5.34 -3.44 12.08
N ILE A 17 -6.50 -2.85 11.76
CA ILE A 17 -7.42 -3.40 10.74
C ILE A 17 -6.73 -3.45 9.38
N GLU A 18 -6.07 -2.36 8.99
CA GLU A 18 -5.31 -2.25 7.75
C GLU A 18 -4.18 -3.28 7.68
N THR A 19 -3.45 -3.50 8.78
CA THR A 19 -2.43 -4.56 8.85
C THR A 19 -3.00 -5.95 8.53
N PHE A 20 -4.20 -6.27 9.02
CA PHE A 20 -4.87 -7.52 8.66
C PHE A 20 -5.37 -7.55 7.21
N ALA A 21 -5.74 -6.41 6.63
CA ALA A 21 -6.16 -6.32 5.24
C ALA A 21 -4.96 -6.48 4.29
N GLU A 22 -3.86 -5.75 4.52
CA GLU A 22 -2.62 -5.85 3.73
C GLU A 22 -1.99 -7.26 3.80
N ASN A 23 -2.18 -7.97 4.91
CA ASN A 23 -1.63 -9.31 5.16
C ASN A 23 -2.74 -10.36 5.28
N TYR A 24 -3.80 -10.23 4.47
CA TYR A 24 -5.02 -11.05 4.60
C TYR A 24 -4.76 -12.56 4.54
N ASN A 25 -3.77 -13.01 3.76
CA ASN A 25 -3.41 -14.42 3.64
C ASN A 25 -2.49 -14.94 4.76
N ASP A 26 -1.94 -14.05 5.58
CA ASP A 26 -0.96 -14.39 6.60
C ASP A 26 -1.60 -14.61 7.97
N LYS A 27 -0.81 -15.26 8.84
CA LYS A 27 -1.14 -15.47 10.24
C LYS A 27 -0.21 -14.61 11.08
N LEU A 28 -0.78 -13.63 11.77
CA LEU A 28 -0.03 -12.64 12.54
C LEU A 28 -0.17 -12.93 14.04
N TYR A 29 0.90 -12.74 14.81
CA TYR A 29 0.80 -12.65 16.27
C TYR A 29 0.87 -11.19 16.73
N ALA A 30 0.50 -10.94 18.00
CA ALA A 30 0.41 -9.58 18.53
C ALA A 30 1.71 -8.78 18.40
N ALA A 31 2.89 -9.43 18.46
CA ALA A 31 4.15 -8.71 18.33
C ALA A 31 4.50 -8.34 16.88
N ASP A 32 4.04 -9.10 15.87
CA ASP A 32 4.11 -8.65 14.47
C ASP A 32 3.30 -7.37 14.30
N ILE A 33 2.08 -7.35 14.82
CA ILE A 33 1.17 -6.21 14.70
C ILE A 33 1.75 -4.97 15.40
N VAL A 34 2.33 -5.14 16.60
CA VAL A 34 3.04 -4.04 17.28
C VAL A 34 4.16 -3.49 16.39
N ARG A 35 4.98 -4.36 15.81
CA ARG A 35 6.11 -3.97 14.94
C ARG A 35 5.64 -3.28 13.65
N MET A 36 4.56 -3.77 13.04
CA MET A 36 4.04 -3.25 11.76
C MET A 36 3.30 -1.92 11.93
N THR A 37 2.66 -1.70 13.09
CA THR A 37 1.80 -0.53 13.31
C THR A 37 2.42 0.57 14.16
N ASP A 38 3.50 0.25 14.89
CA ASP A 38 4.05 1.08 15.97
C ASP A 38 3.00 1.43 17.06
N VAL A 39 1.98 0.59 17.22
CA VAL A 39 0.96 0.75 18.26
C VAL A 39 1.43 0.04 19.52
N HIS A 40 1.31 0.72 20.67
CA HIS A 40 1.68 0.15 21.96
C HIS A 40 1.00 -1.20 22.22
N LYS A 41 1.76 -2.16 22.77
CA LYS A 41 1.35 -3.56 22.99
C LYS A 41 -0.01 -3.70 23.69
N ALA A 42 -0.26 -2.91 24.74
CA ALA A 42 -1.53 -2.98 25.48
C ALA A 42 -2.73 -2.60 24.58
N THR A 43 -2.56 -1.60 23.74
CA THR A 43 -3.57 -1.13 22.78
C THR A 43 -3.81 -2.16 21.68
N VAL A 44 -2.75 -2.81 21.18
CA VAL A 44 -2.88 -3.94 20.24
C VAL A 44 -3.72 -5.06 20.84
N HIS A 45 -3.41 -5.50 22.06
CA HIS A 45 -4.19 -6.55 22.71
C HIS A 45 -5.66 -6.16 22.93
N SER A 46 -5.93 -4.90 23.32
CA SER A 46 -7.28 -4.39 23.46
C SER A 46 -8.07 -4.45 22.14
N HIS A 47 -7.47 -3.98 21.05
CA HIS A 47 -8.11 -4.01 19.73
C HIS A 47 -8.24 -5.43 19.18
N LEU A 48 -7.26 -6.31 19.38
CA LEU A 48 -7.38 -7.73 19.00
C LEU A 48 -8.59 -8.38 19.67
N ASN A 49 -8.82 -8.12 20.95
CA ASN A 49 -10.00 -8.63 21.66
C ASN A 49 -11.30 -8.07 21.06
N LYS A 50 -11.33 -6.78 20.72
CA LYS A 50 -12.49 -6.15 20.06
C LYS A 50 -12.75 -6.78 18.69
N LEU A 51 -11.74 -6.90 17.84
CA LEU A 51 -11.87 -7.47 16.50
C LEU A 51 -12.31 -8.94 16.53
N LEU A 52 -11.83 -9.72 17.51
CA LEU A 52 -12.31 -11.09 17.75
C LEU A 52 -13.77 -11.11 18.15
N SER A 53 -14.20 -10.23 19.06
CA SER A 53 -15.59 -10.16 19.51
C SER A 53 -16.55 -9.76 18.39
N GLU A 54 -16.08 -8.93 17.45
CA GLU A 54 -16.84 -8.52 16.27
C GLU A 54 -16.77 -9.53 15.11
N GLY A 55 -15.98 -10.58 15.29
CA GLY A 55 -15.74 -11.66 14.33
C GLY A 55 -14.91 -11.24 13.11
N LEU A 56 -14.24 -10.07 13.14
CA LEU A 56 -13.45 -9.56 12.01
C LEU A 56 -12.16 -10.34 11.81
N ILE A 57 -11.61 -10.90 12.88
CA ILE A 57 -10.46 -11.80 12.86
C ILE A 57 -10.80 -13.09 13.60
N VAL A 58 -10.06 -14.15 13.33
CA VAL A 58 -10.17 -15.44 14.01
C VAL A 58 -8.83 -15.86 14.60
N LYS A 59 -8.89 -16.59 15.72
CA LYS A 59 -7.72 -17.31 16.24
C LYS A 59 -7.37 -18.46 15.30
N LYS A 60 -6.09 -18.63 15.03
CA LYS A 60 -5.53 -19.78 14.31
C LYS A 60 -4.73 -20.65 15.29
N GLU A 61 -3.76 -21.42 14.80
CA GLU A 61 -2.91 -22.25 15.65
C GLU A 61 -2.12 -21.43 16.69
N LYS A 62 -1.64 -22.14 17.71
CA LYS A 62 -0.68 -21.62 18.67
C LYS A 62 0.69 -22.23 18.40
N ILE A 63 1.74 -21.42 18.51
CA ILE A 63 3.13 -21.86 18.47
C ILE A 63 3.72 -21.62 19.86
N GLY A 64 3.85 -22.68 20.65
CA GLY A 64 4.14 -22.56 22.08
C GLY A 64 3.07 -21.72 22.79
N ASN A 65 3.50 -20.60 23.40
CA ASN A 65 2.60 -19.65 24.09
C ASN A 65 2.09 -18.52 23.18
N ILE A 66 2.46 -18.51 21.90
CA ILE A 66 2.10 -17.45 20.96
C ILE A 66 0.81 -17.82 20.24
N GLN A 67 -0.19 -16.94 20.28
CA GLN A 67 -1.44 -17.08 19.53
C GLN A 67 -1.34 -16.34 18.20
N LEU A 68 -1.64 -17.04 17.10
CA LEU A 68 -1.78 -16.45 15.77
C LEU A 68 -3.23 -16.05 15.47
N TYR A 69 -3.39 -15.02 14.65
CA TYR A 69 -4.65 -14.43 14.22
C TYR A 69 -4.64 -14.21 12.71
N GLN A 70 -5.81 -14.29 12.08
CA GLN A 70 -5.96 -13.99 10.66
C GLN A 70 -7.30 -13.28 10.42
N LEU A 71 -7.39 -12.52 9.33
CA LEU A 71 -8.65 -11.97 8.84
C LEU A 71 -9.70 -13.07 8.67
N ASN A 72 -10.94 -12.79 9.05
CA ASN A 72 -12.01 -13.78 8.97
C ASN A 72 -12.72 -13.72 7.61
N PHE A 73 -12.34 -14.59 6.67
CA PHE A 73 -13.00 -14.69 5.36
C PHE A 73 -14.44 -15.21 5.41
N ASP A 74 -14.97 -15.62 6.55
CA ASP A 74 -16.39 -15.98 6.67
C ASP A 74 -17.24 -14.77 7.12
N ASN A 75 -16.60 -13.69 7.60
CA ASN A 75 -17.29 -12.50 8.06
C ASN A 75 -17.50 -11.49 6.92
N PRO A 76 -18.74 -11.08 6.60
CA PRO A 76 -19.00 -10.15 5.51
C PRO A 76 -18.36 -8.77 5.74
N LYS A 77 -18.26 -8.28 6.99
CA LYS A 77 -17.59 -7.01 7.30
C LYS A 77 -16.09 -7.08 7.00
N ALA A 78 -15.45 -8.20 7.33
CA ALA A 78 -14.03 -8.41 7.04
C ALA A 78 -13.78 -8.47 5.52
N LYS A 79 -14.65 -9.14 4.75
CA LYS A 79 -14.60 -9.13 3.28
C LYS A 79 -14.71 -7.72 2.72
N MET A 80 -15.66 -6.92 3.22
CA MET A 80 -15.86 -5.54 2.75
C MET A 80 -14.64 -4.65 3.01
N ILE A 81 -13.99 -4.80 4.17
CA ILE A 81 -12.74 -4.08 4.48
C ILE A 81 -11.64 -4.45 3.47
N LEU A 82 -11.45 -5.75 3.22
CA LEU A 82 -10.46 -6.23 2.25
C LEU A 82 -10.75 -5.72 0.84
N MET A 83 -12.01 -5.82 0.39
CA MET A 83 -12.40 -5.33 -0.94
C MET A 83 -12.16 -3.83 -1.10
N LEU A 84 -12.46 -3.03 -0.06
CA LEU A 84 -12.23 -1.60 -0.09
C LEU A 84 -10.74 -1.27 -0.17
N GLU A 85 -9.93 -1.90 0.68
CA GLU A 85 -8.46 -1.76 0.65
C GLU A 85 -7.90 -2.07 -0.73
N SER A 86 -8.25 -3.23 -1.28
CA SER A 86 -7.68 -3.71 -2.54
C SER A 86 -8.15 -2.88 -3.73
N TYR A 87 -9.37 -2.35 -3.68
CA TYR A 87 -9.87 -1.41 -4.68
C TYR A 87 -9.07 -0.11 -4.68
N ILE A 88 -8.84 0.49 -3.50
CA ILE A 88 -8.09 1.75 -3.40
C ILE A 88 -6.63 1.56 -3.83
N VAL A 89 -6.00 0.45 -3.44
CA VAL A 89 -4.63 0.13 -3.86
C VAL A 89 -4.55 -0.02 -5.38
N SER A 90 -5.48 -0.75 -5.99
CA SER A 90 -5.53 -0.92 -7.45
C SER A 90 -5.71 0.41 -8.17
N GLU A 91 -6.62 1.26 -7.69
CA GLU A 91 -6.91 2.58 -8.28
C GLU A 91 -5.68 3.51 -8.22
N ARG A 92 -4.93 3.49 -7.12
CA ARG A 92 -3.68 4.25 -7.01
C ARG A 92 -2.59 3.71 -7.91
N LEU A 93 -2.50 2.40 -8.07
CA LEU A 93 -1.52 1.79 -8.97
C LEU A 93 -1.79 2.18 -10.43
N GLU A 94 -3.06 2.18 -10.86
CA GLU A 94 -3.44 2.63 -12.21
C GLU A 94 -3.02 4.07 -12.49
N LYS A 95 -3.23 4.99 -11.52
CA LYS A 95 -2.78 6.38 -11.63
C LYS A 95 -1.26 6.50 -11.78
N LEU A 96 -0.50 5.76 -10.98
CA LEU A 96 0.96 5.78 -11.05
C LEU A 96 1.47 5.30 -12.40
N ILE A 97 0.87 4.24 -12.96
CA ILE A 97 1.22 3.72 -14.29
C ILE A 97 0.94 4.76 -15.39
N LEU A 98 -0.17 5.49 -15.30
CA LEU A 98 -0.52 6.53 -16.27
C LEU A 98 0.43 7.75 -16.17
N GLU A 99 0.75 8.19 -14.95
CA GLU A 99 1.71 9.28 -14.72
C GLU A 99 3.13 8.92 -15.22
N ASP A 100 3.58 7.69 -15.02
CA ASP A 100 4.88 7.21 -15.54
C ASP A 100 4.90 7.21 -17.08
N ALA A 101 3.80 6.81 -17.74
CA ALA A 101 3.69 6.82 -19.19
C ALA A 101 3.71 8.24 -19.79
N GLU A 102 3.07 9.22 -19.13
CA GLU A 102 3.10 10.63 -19.56
C GLU A 102 4.51 11.23 -19.36
N ASN A 103 5.18 10.92 -18.25
CA ASN A 103 6.54 11.38 -17.98
C ASN A 103 7.59 10.82 -18.96
N GLU A 104 7.42 9.60 -19.48
CA GLU A 104 8.28 9.05 -20.54
C GLU A 104 8.11 9.80 -21.89
N THR A 105 6.90 10.29 -22.19
CA THR A 105 6.65 11.05 -23.43
C THR A 105 7.27 12.45 -23.41
N ASP A 106 7.35 13.13 -22.25
CA ASP A 106 8.03 14.42 -22.13
C ASP A 106 9.56 14.30 -22.23
N VAL A 107 10.16 13.18 -21.79
CA VAL A 107 11.60 12.91 -21.95
C VAL A 107 11.95 12.60 -23.42
N ALA A 108 11.07 11.91 -24.16
CA ALA A 108 11.27 11.68 -25.59
C ALA A 108 11.12 12.96 -26.41
N THR A 109 10.12 13.79 -26.09
CA THR A 109 9.84 15.04 -26.81
C THR A 109 10.93 16.10 -26.57
N SER A 110 11.45 16.21 -25.34
CA SER A 110 12.59 17.10 -25.04
C SER A 110 13.91 16.64 -25.69
N LYS A 111 14.18 15.34 -25.79
CA LYS A 111 15.36 14.81 -26.50
C LYS A 111 15.30 15.08 -28.01
N ILE A 112 14.11 15.03 -28.62
CA ILE A 112 13.90 15.35 -30.03
C ILE A 112 14.21 16.84 -30.28
N SER A 113 13.69 17.76 -29.46
CA SER A 113 13.98 19.20 -29.58
C SER A 113 15.45 19.56 -29.38
N ILE A 114 16.16 18.87 -28.47
CA ILE A 114 17.61 19.05 -28.28
C ILE A 114 18.37 18.58 -29.54
N SER A 115 17.99 17.44 -30.14
CA SER A 115 18.65 16.93 -31.34
C SER A 115 18.47 17.81 -32.59
N GLU A 116 17.30 18.44 -32.76
CA GLU A 116 17.04 19.40 -33.85
C GLU A 116 17.82 20.71 -33.68
N SER A 117 18.01 21.18 -32.44
CA SER A 117 18.84 22.36 -32.14
C SER A 117 20.34 22.13 -32.33
N VAL A 118 20.82 20.90 -32.15
CA VAL A 118 22.23 20.54 -32.36
C VAL A 118 22.54 20.37 -33.84
N ALA A 119 21.62 19.83 -34.64
CA ALA A 119 21.80 19.62 -36.09
C ALA A 119 21.82 20.92 -36.91
N SER A 120 21.11 21.95 -36.45
CA SER A 120 21.10 23.29 -37.08
C SER A 120 22.38 24.08 -36.78
N ASN A 121 23.02 23.88 -35.63
CA ASN A 121 24.27 24.56 -35.26
C ASN A 121 25.53 23.97 -35.91
N THR A 122 25.52 22.69 -36.33
CA THR A 122 26.67 22.07 -37.02
C THR A 122 26.75 22.39 -38.51
N SER A 123 25.64 22.82 -39.12
CA SER A 123 25.60 23.12 -40.57
C SER A 123 26.09 24.54 -40.91
N GLU A 124 26.10 25.48 -39.96
CA GLU A 124 26.64 26.84 -40.17
C GLU A 124 28.17 26.93 -40.02
N GLN A 125 28.83 26.05 -39.26
CA GLN A 125 30.29 26.12 -39.05
C GLN A 125 31.14 25.45 -40.14
N VAL A 126 30.54 24.66 -41.04
CA VAL A 126 31.29 23.95 -42.10
C VAL A 126 31.42 24.80 -43.38
N ASN A 127 30.65 25.88 -43.52
CA ASN A 127 30.68 26.76 -44.71
C ASN A 127 31.61 28.00 -44.59
N ALA A 128 32.47 28.06 -43.57
CA ALA A 128 33.33 29.22 -43.31
C ALA A 128 34.85 28.95 -43.42
N LEU A 129 35.27 27.87 -44.07
CA LEU A 129 36.67 27.50 -44.30
C LEU A 129 37.00 27.33 -45.78
#